data_AF-A0A932FNY8-F1
#
_entry.id   AF-A0A932FNY8-F1
#
_cell.length_a   1.000
_cell.length_b   1.000
_cell.length_c   1.000
_cell.angle_alpha   90.00
_cell.angle_beta   90.00
_cell.angle_gamma   90.00
#
_symmetry.space_group_name_H-M   'P 1'
#
loop_
_entity.id
_entity.type
_entity.pdbx_description
1 polymer ?
#
loop_
_entity_poly.entity_id
_entity_poly.type
_entity_poly.pdbx_seq_one_letter_code
_entity_poly.pdbx_strand_id
1 'polypeptide(L)'
;MTPPSAVATLVALTPAAKLALGGGDEVLIANYPFKVGRESRSSNPPRTLITELRLSVEPPLNDVYLLEPRWSDLFYISREHFTIEQLGSRWFLVDRGSVCGTLVAGRLIGGDRAGGRTELRPGDVIVVGGVGSEYAFRFEIAADIENRS
;
A
#
# COMPACT_ATOMS: atom_id res chain seq x y z
N MET A 1 -16.10 -9.52 -22.09
CA MET A 1 -14.84 -10.10 -21.60
C MET A 1 -14.04 -8.94 -21.02
N THR A 2 -13.87 -8.87 -19.70
CA THR A 2 -13.06 -7.82 -19.08
C THR A 2 -11.58 -8.13 -19.39
N PRO A 3 -10.76 -7.16 -19.85
CA PRO A 3 -9.35 -7.42 -20.08
C PRO A 3 -8.68 -7.89 -18.77
N PRO A 4 -7.64 -8.73 -18.85
CA PRO A 4 -6.89 -9.13 -17.66
C PRO A 4 -6.33 -7.88 -16.97
N SER A 5 -6.43 -7.87 -15.64
CA SER A 5 -5.82 -6.81 -14.81
C SER A 5 -4.31 -6.84 -14.97
N ALA A 6 -3.69 -5.66 -15.05
CA ALA A 6 -2.24 -5.58 -15.22
C ALA A 6 -1.56 -5.70 -13.86
N VAL A 7 -0.45 -6.43 -13.83
CA VAL A 7 0.32 -6.60 -12.60
C VAL A 7 1.08 -5.31 -12.29
N ALA A 8 0.99 -4.84 -11.05
CA ALA A 8 1.71 -3.67 -10.57
C ALA A 8 2.58 -3.99 -9.36
N THR A 9 3.45 -3.07 -8.98
CA THR A 9 4.25 -3.17 -7.75
C THR A 9 4.26 -1.85 -6.99
N LEU A 10 4.40 -1.95 -5.67
CA LEU A 10 4.80 -0.83 -4.82
C LEU A 10 6.24 -1.08 -4.38
N VAL A 11 7.16 -0.24 -4.85
CA VAL A 11 8.59 -0.31 -4.55
C VAL A 11 8.90 0.62 -3.39
N ALA A 12 9.50 0.11 -2.31
CA ALA A 12 9.92 0.93 -1.19
C ALA A 12 11.08 1.86 -1.57
N LEU A 13 10.93 3.16 -1.31
CA LEU A 13 11.95 4.17 -1.63
C LEU A 13 12.80 4.59 -0.43
N THR A 14 12.31 4.36 0.78
CA THR A 14 12.98 4.76 2.02
C THR A 14 13.28 3.57 2.91
N PRO A 15 14.24 3.69 3.85
CA PRO A 15 14.46 2.67 4.88
C PRO A 15 13.20 2.37 5.69
N ALA A 16 12.40 3.39 6.04
CA ALA A 16 11.16 3.22 6.77
C ALA A 16 10.12 2.41 5.97
N ALA A 17 9.96 2.70 4.67
CA ALA A 17 9.08 1.94 3.77
C ALA A 17 9.54 0.48 3.61
N LYS A 18 10.84 0.25 3.46
CA LYS A 18 11.42 -1.10 3.37
C LYS A 18 11.18 -1.90 4.65
N LEU A 19 11.41 -1.29 5.81
CA LEU A 19 11.11 -1.90 7.11
C LEU A 19 9.61 -2.14 7.28
N ALA A 20 8.75 -1.26 6.76
CA ALA A 20 7.31 -1.43 6.76
C ALA A 20 6.86 -2.66 5.96
N LEU A 21 7.61 -3.05 4.93
CA LEU A 21 7.44 -4.31 4.18
C LEU A 21 8.19 -5.50 4.82
N GLY A 22 8.61 -5.41 6.08
CA GLY A 22 9.38 -6.48 6.75
C GLY A 22 10.81 -6.64 6.23
N GLY A 23 11.34 -5.62 5.56
CA GLY A 23 12.67 -5.64 4.93
C GLY A 23 12.65 -5.96 3.43
N GLY A 24 11.49 -6.18 2.82
CA GLY A 24 11.34 -6.36 1.38
C GLY A 24 11.46 -5.06 0.60
N ASP A 25 11.96 -5.13 -0.64
CA ASP A 25 12.13 -3.96 -1.52
C ASP A 25 10.84 -3.57 -2.25
N GLU A 26 9.90 -4.50 -2.42
CA GLU A 26 8.64 -4.26 -3.11
C GLU A 26 7.54 -5.23 -2.69
N VAL A 27 6.29 -4.89 -3.02
CA VAL A 27 5.13 -5.79 -2.93
C VAL A 27 4.39 -5.84 -4.26
N LEU A 28 4.01 -7.05 -4.67
CA LEU A 28 3.27 -7.30 -5.91
C LEU A 28 1.78 -7.05 -5.74
N ILE A 29 1.18 -6.37 -6.70
CA ILE A 29 -0.26 -6.15 -6.83
C ILE A 29 -0.76 -6.97 -8.02
N ALA A 30 -1.25 -8.17 -7.71
CA ALA A 30 -1.83 -9.08 -8.70
C ALA A 30 -3.37 -9.05 -8.74
N ASN A 31 -4.01 -8.55 -7.67
CA ASN A 31 -5.45 -8.51 -7.53
C ASN A 31 -5.90 -7.09 -7.19
N TYR A 32 -7.04 -6.67 -7.75
CA TYR A 32 -7.66 -5.38 -7.48
C TYR A 32 -9.10 -5.58 -7.00
N PRO A 33 -9.60 -4.75 -6.07
CA PRO A 33 -8.90 -3.70 -5.35
C PRO A 33 -7.80 -4.25 -4.41
N PHE A 34 -6.64 -3.61 -4.39
CA PHE A 34 -5.52 -3.96 -3.49
C PHE A 34 -5.51 -3.03 -2.28
N LYS A 35 -5.71 -3.59 -1.10
CA LYS A 35 -5.93 -2.87 0.16
C LYS A 35 -4.65 -2.81 0.98
N VAL A 36 -4.30 -1.61 1.43
CA VAL A 36 -3.10 -1.33 2.23
C VAL A 36 -3.51 -0.71 3.57
N GLY A 37 -2.86 -1.16 4.65
CA GLY A 37 -3.04 -0.56 5.96
C GLY A 37 -2.00 -1.01 6.96
N ARG A 38 -2.08 -0.51 8.19
CA ARG A 38 -1.10 -0.80 9.24
C ARG A 38 -1.34 -2.15 9.92
N GLU A 39 -0.26 -2.87 10.22
CA GLU A 39 -0.30 -4.01 11.12
C GLU A 39 -0.62 -3.57 12.55
N SER A 40 -1.70 -4.12 13.12
CA SER A 40 -2.19 -3.78 14.47
C SER A 40 -2.15 -4.99 15.42
N ARG A 41 -1.94 -6.19 14.91
CA ARG A 41 -2.06 -7.47 15.63
C ARG A 41 -0.78 -8.30 15.46
N SER A 42 0.25 -7.98 16.23
CA SER A 42 1.18 -8.93 16.87
C SER A 42 2.38 -8.22 17.48
N SER A 43 2.68 -8.55 18.73
CA SER A 43 3.87 -8.14 19.46
C SER A 43 5.14 -8.85 18.98
N ASN A 44 5.07 -9.73 17.97
CA ASN A 44 6.22 -10.34 17.30
C ASN A 44 5.78 -11.14 16.05
N PRO A 45 5.85 -10.62 14.81
CA PRO A 45 5.70 -11.47 13.64
C PRO A 45 7.05 -12.17 13.32
N PRO A 46 7.08 -13.51 13.16
CA PRO A 46 8.29 -14.19 12.70
C PRO A 46 8.63 -13.74 11.28
N ARG A 47 9.93 -13.58 11.02
CA ARG A 47 10.57 -12.98 9.83
C ARG A 47 10.32 -13.71 8.50
N THR A 48 9.39 -14.66 8.44
CA THR A 48 9.28 -15.63 7.34
C THR A 48 7.89 -15.79 6.73
N LEU A 49 6.84 -15.09 7.20
CA LEU A 49 5.50 -15.23 6.61
C LEU A 49 4.78 -13.88 6.56
N ILE A 50 4.94 -13.16 5.44
CA ILE A 50 4.02 -12.07 5.04
C ILE A 50 2.74 -12.65 4.40
N THR A 51 2.68 -13.96 4.13
CA THR A 51 1.53 -14.55 3.42
C THR A 51 0.54 -15.33 4.28
N GLU A 52 0.92 -16.05 5.34
CA GLU A 52 -0.06 -16.90 6.03
C GLU A 52 0.28 -17.12 7.51
N LEU A 53 -0.50 -16.52 8.41
CA LEU A 53 -0.70 -17.05 9.75
C LEU A 53 -2.03 -16.51 10.31
N ARG A 54 -3.18 -17.04 9.86
CA ARG A 54 -4.42 -17.02 10.66
C ARG A 54 -5.29 -18.26 10.47
N LEU A 55 -5.20 -19.15 11.46
CA LEU A 55 -6.35 -19.83 12.03
C LEU A 55 -7.20 -18.77 12.76
N SER A 56 -8.21 -18.14 12.11
CA SER A 56 -9.38 -17.46 12.73
C SER A 56 -10.25 -16.69 11.71
N VAL A 57 -11.37 -17.31 11.33
CA VAL A 57 -12.75 -16.89 10.92
C VAL A 57 -13.07 -15.49 10.33
N GLU A 58 -12.24 -14.44 10.37
CA GLU A 58 -12.57 -13.14 9.75
C GLU A 58 -11.75 -12.86 8.48
N PRO A 59 -12.37 -12.35 7.39
CA PRO A 59 -11.65 -12.00 6.17
C PRO A 59 -10.61 -10.90 6.44
N PRO A 60 -9.44 -10.95 5.80
CA PRO A 60 -8.41 -9.93 5.97
C PRO A 60 -8.91 -8.55 5.52
N LEU A 61 -8.64 -7.52 6.32
CA LEU A 61 -9.00 -6.12 6.04
C LEU A 61 -8.14 -5.49 4.95
N ASN A 62 -6.90 -5.96 4.81
CA ASN A 62 -5.90 -5.51 3.85
C ASN A 62 -5.22 -6.71 3.18
N ASP A 63 -4.74 -6.49 1.97
CA ASP A 63 -3.90 -7.42 1.22
C ASP A 63 -2.43 -7.32 1.66
N VAL A 64 -1.99 -6.12 2.08
CA VAL A 64 -0.69 -5.92 2.74
C VAL A 64 -0.83 -5.09 4.01
N TYR A 65 -0.10 -5.53 5.04
CA TYR A 65 -0.03 -4.85 6.33
C TYR A 65 1.36 -4.25 6.52
N LEU A 66 1.43 -2.93 6.56
CA LEU A 66 2.66 -2.18 6.78
C LEU A 66 3.02 -2.16 8.27
N LEU A 67 4.27 -2.51 8.58
CA LEU A 67 4.81 -2.40 9.93
C LEU A 67 5.12 -0.94 10.23
N GLU A 68 4.44 -0.39 11.24
CA GLU A 68 4.77 0.91 11.81
C GLU A 68 5.23 0.72 13.26
N PRO A 69 6.45 1.14 13.60
CA PRO A 69 6.98 0.90 14.93
C PRO A 69 6.22 1.67 16.01
N ARG A 70 6.01 1.03 17.18
CA ARG A 70 5.17 1.57 18.27
C ARG A 70 5.90 2.47 19.28
N TRP A 71 7.08 2.98 18.95
CA TRP A 71 7.84 3.83 19.89
C TRP A 71 7.29 5.26 20.00
N SER A 72 6.33 5.61 19.15
CA SER A 72 5.61 6.88 19.15
C SER A 72 4.11 6.62 19.30
N ASP A 73 3.43 7.46 20.09
CA ASP A 73 1.97 7.43 20.24
C ASP A 73 1.22 7.93 18.98
N LEU A 74 1.96 8.46 18.00
CA LEU A 74 1.45 8.91 16.71
C LEU A 74 1.74 7.86 15.65
N PHE A 75 0.66 7.37 15.02
CA PHE A 75 0.71 6.47 13.87
C PHE A 75 0.42 7.27 12.59
N TYR A 76 1.35 7.27 11.64
CA TYR A 76 1.15 7.80 10.29
C TYR A 76 0.26 6.88 9.46
N ILE A 77 0.30 5.57 9.72
CA ILE A 77 -0.41 4.59 8.91
C ILE A 77 -1.71 4.19 9.62
N SER A 78 -2.86 4.47 9.00
CA SER A 78 -4.15 3.97 9.48
C SER A 78 -4.29 2.46 9.26
N ARG A 79 -5.09 1.78 10.10
CA ARG A 79 -5.32 0.32 10.00
C ARG A 79 -5.88 -0.09 8.65
N GLU A 80 -6.70 0.76 8.07
CA GLU A 80 -7.24 0.69 6.72
C GLU A 80 -6.89 2.04 6.09
N HIS A 81 -5.81 2.10 5.30
CA HIS A 81 -5.26 3.39 4.89
C HIS A 81 -5.75 3.79 3.51
N PHE A 82 -5.44 2.97 2.51
CA PHE A 82 -5.85 3.22 1.14
C PHE A 82 -6.09 1.91 0.39
N THR A 83 -6.65 2.06 -0.80
CA THR A 83 -6.80 1.00 -1.79
C THR A 83 -6.25 1.47 -3.13
N ILE A 84 -5.65 0.55 -3.88
CA ILE A 84 -5.36 0.74 -5.30
C ILE A 84 -6.43 -0.01 -6.10
N GLU A 85 -7.13 0.72 -6.95
CA GLU A 85 -8.16 0.19 -7.85
C GLU A 85 -7.66 0.24 -9.29
N GLN A 86 -8.09 -0.72 -10.10
CA GLN A 86 -7.91 -0.69 -11.55
C GLN A 86 -9.27 -0.59 -12.25
N LEU A 87 -9.42 0.39 -13.14
CA LEU A 87 -10.59 0.54 -14.01
C LEU A 87 -10.13 0.61 -15.46
N GLY A 88 -10.26 -0.51 -16.18
CA GLY A 88 -9.66 -0.66 -17.52
C GLY A 88 -8.14 -0.53 -17.44
N SER A 89 -7.56 0.38 -18.22
CA SER A 89 -6.12 0.65 -18.26
C SER A 89 -5.65 1.76 -17.30
N ARG A 90 -6.48 2.14 -16.32
CA ARG A 90 -6.17 3.24 -15.38
C ARG A 90 -6.19 2.75 -13.95
N TRP A 91 -5.26 3.29 -13.15
CA TRP A 91 -5.14 3.00 -11.73
C TRP A 91 -5.55 4.20 -10.90
N PHE A 92 -6.09 3.93 -9.72
CA PHE A 92 -6.52 4.96 -8.79
C PHE A 92 -6.09 4.58 -7.38
N LEU A 93 -5.57 5.57 -6.65
CA LEU A 93 -5.43 5.46 -5.21
C LEU A 93 -6.67 6.06 -4.55
N VAL A 94 -7.29 5.29 -3.66
CA VAL A 94 -8.46 5.68 -2.87
C VAL A 94 -8.09 5.66 -1.40
N ASP A 95 -8.06 6.83 -0.76
CA ASP A 95 -7.89 6.93 0.69
C ASP A 95 -9.17 6.44 1.39
N ARG A 96 -9.01 5.56 2.39
CA ARG A 96 -10.09 4.87 3.10
C ARG A 96 -10.52 5.59 4.38
N GLY A 97 -10.38 6.92 4.43
CA GLY A 97 -10.65 7.70 5.62
C GLY A 97 -9.50 7.65 6.61
N SER A 98 -8.26 7.69 6.11
CA SER A 98 -7.08 7.72 6.96
C SER A 98 -7.01 9.03 7.76
N VAL A 99 -6.32 8.98 8.90
CA VAL A 99 -6.16 10.16 9.77
C VAL A 99 -5.22 11.18 9.13
N CYS A 100 -4.05 10.74 8.65
CA CYS A 100 -3.01 11.64 8.14
C CYS A 100 -3.05 11.84 6.62
N GLY A 101 -3.88 11.08 5.89
CA GLY A 101 -3.95 11.13 4.44
C GLY A 101 -2.77 10.44 3.75
N THR A 102 -2.81 10.46 2.42
CA THR A 102 -1.76 9.95 1.55
C THR A 102 -1.33 11.03 0.56
N LEU A 103 -0.04 11.34 0.48
CA LEU A 103 0.49 12.20 -0.58
C LEU A 103 0.76 11.37 -1.83
N VAL A 104 0.22 11.77 -2.96
CA VAL A 104 0.47 11.13 -4.27
C VAL A 104 0.94 12.21 -5.23
N ALA A 105 2.13 12.03 -5.81
CA ALA A 105 2.73 13.00 -6.73
C ALA A 105 2.72 14.46 -6.18
N GLY A 106 2.94 14.62 -4.87
CA GLY A 106 2.96 15.91 -4.18
C GLY A 106 1.58 16.47 -3.77
N ARG A 107 0.48 15.78 -4.07
CA ARG A 107 -0.88 16.18 -3.68
C ARG A 107 -1.41 15.33 -2.55
N LEU A 108 -1.94 15.95 -1.49
CA LEU A 108 -2.56 15.24 -0.37
C LEU A 108 -3.95 14.75 -0.77
N ILE A 109 -4.22 13.48 -0.50
CA ILE A 109 -5.48 12.78 -0.72
C ILE A 109 -5.96 12.24 0.64
N GLY A 110 -7.23 12.48 0.98
CA GLY A 110 -7.74 12.12 2.31
C GLY A 110 -7.15 12.96 3.43
N GLY A 111 -6.99 12.32 4.59
CA GLY A 111 -6.72 13.02 5.85
C GLY A 111 -8.01 13.44 6.54
N ASP A 112 -7.96 13.61 7.87
CA ASP A 112 -9.09 13.97 8.72
C ASP A 112 -10.33 13.08 8.50
N ARG A 113 -10.13 11.83 8.08
CA ARG A 113 -11.17 10.87 7.71
C ARG A 113 -12.07 11.32 6.53
N ALA A 114 -11.64 12.29 5.74
CA ALA A 114 -12.39 12.78 4.59
C ALA A 114 -12.44 11.77 3.43
N GLY A 115 -11.44 10.88 3.35
CA GLY A 115 -11.26 9.99 2.20
C GLY A 115 -10.87 10.78 0.95
N GLY A 116 -10.79 10.09 -0.19
CA GLY A 116 -10.50 10.76 -1.45
C GLY A 116 -9.99 9.81 -2.51
N ARG A 117 -9.90 10.31 -3.74
CA ARG A 117 -9.47 9.52 -4.88
C ARG A 117 -8.60 10.37 -5.81
N THR A 118 -7.54 9.76 -6.32
CA THR A 118 -6.72 10.33 -7.39
C THR A 118 -6.33 9.25 -8.38
N GLU A 119 -6.11 9.65 -9.63
CA GLU A 119 -5.43 8.79 -10.60
C GLU A 119 -3.99 8.55 -10.14
N LEU A 120 -3.52 7.32 -10.36
CA LEU A 120 -2.16 6.87 -10.07
C LEU A 120 -1.51 6.42 -11.37
N ARG A 121 -0.31 6.93 -11.64
CA ARG A 121 0.48 6.64 -12.85
C ARG A 121 1.77 5.92 -12.49
N PRO A 122 2.32 5.08 -13.39
CA PRO A 122 3.65 4.51 -13.21
C PRO A 122 4.69 5.60 -12.92
N GLY A 123 5.56 5.32 -11.96
CA GLY A 123 6.55 6.27 -11.45
C GLY A 123 6.04 7.22 -10.36
N ASP A 124 4.73 7.30 -10.11
CA ASP A 124 4.20 8.16 -9.05
C ASP A 124 4.69 7.70 -7.67
N VAL A 125 5.11 8.68 -6.87
CA VAL A 125 5.49 8.47 -5.48
C VAL A 125 4.26 8.64 -4.59
N ILE A 126 4.04 7.64 -3.74
CA ILE A 126 3.00 7.55 -2.72
C ILE A 126 3.70 7.65 -1.36
N VAL A 127 3.40 8.70 -0.59
CA VAL A 127 3.87 8.84 0.80
C VAL A 127 2.68 8.62 1.72
N VAL A 128 2.71 7.51 2.45
CA VAL A 128 1.63 7.05 3.34
C VAL A 128 1.68 7.81 4.65
N GLY A 129 0.60 8.49 5.04
CA GLY A 129 0.57 9.32 6.24
C GLY A 129 0.92 10.79 6.03
N GLY A 130 0.90 11.27 4.77
CA GLY A 130 0.95 12.69 4.45
C GLY A 130 2.31 13.35 4.66
N VAL A 131 2.29 14.67 4.89
CA VAL A 131 3.50 15.51 4.98
C VAL A 131 4.35 15.10 6.19
N GLY A 132 5.65 14.88 5.96
CA GLY A 132 6.61 14.51 7.00
C GLY A 132 6.69 13.02 7.30
N SER A 133 5.84 12.19 6.69
CA SER A 133 5.97 10.74 6.77
C SER A 133 7.15 10.23 5.93
N GLU A 134 7.86 9.24 6.45
CA GLU A 134 8.96 8.57 5.76
C GLU A 134 8.51 7.35 4.95
N TYR A 135 7.23 6.98 4.98
CA TYR A 135 6.71 5.79 4.30
C TYR A 135 6.44 6.05 2.80
N ALA A 136 7.50 6.20 2.02
CA ALA A 136 7.43 6.47 0.58
C ALA A 136 7.58 5.20 -0.28
N PHE A 137 6.65 5.02 -1.21
CA PHE A 137 6.63 3.94 -2.19
C PHE A 137 6.48 4.51 -3.59
N ARG A 138 7.08 3.87 -4.60
CA ARG A 138 6.81 4.17 -6.01
C ARG A 138 5.86 3.13 -6.57
N PHE A 139 4.85 3.59 -7.29
CA PHE A 139 3.97 2.72 -8.05
C PHE A 139 4.58 2.41 -9.41
N GLU A 140 4.66 1.14 -9.76
CA GLU A 140 5.13 0.68 -11.08
C GLU A 140 4.14 -0.33 -11.66
N ILE A 141 4.10 -0.41 -12.99
CA ILE A 141 3.42 -1.52 -13.69
C ILE A 141 4.51 -2.47 -14.16
N ALA A 142 4.34 -3.76 -13.92
CA ALA A 142 5.19 -4.74 -14.56
C ALA A 142 4.97 -4.63 -16.07
N ALA A 143 5.99 -4.20 -16.81
CA ALA A 143 5.94 -4.23 -18.27
C ALA A 143 5.48 -5.63 -18.70
N ASP A 144 4.53 -5.68 -19.65
CA ASP A 144 3.96 -6.92 -20.15
C ASP A 144 5.05 -8.00 -20.29
N ILE A 145 4.80 -9.20 -19.75
CA ILE A 145 5.65 -10.36 -19.98
C ILE A 145 5.45 -10.80 -21.45
N GLU A 146 5.85 -9.95 -22.38
CA GLU A 146 5.95 -10.19 -23.82
C GLU A 146 7.30 -9.63 -24.29
N ASN A 147 8.35 -10.38 -23.97
CA ASN A 147 9.65 -10.48 -24.65
C ASN A 147 10.79 -10.64 -23.64
N ARG A 148 10.91 -11.87 -23.12
CA ARG A 148 12.23 -12.47 -22.95
C ARG A 148 12.29 -13.63 -23.94
N SER A 149 12.58 -13.26 -25.19
CA SER A 149 13.00 -14.19 -26.24
C SER A 149 14.38 -14.77 -25.91
#